data_AF-S9TQA3-F1
#
_entry.id   AF-S9TQA3-F1
#
_cell.length_a   1.000
_cell.length_b   1.000
_cell.length_c   1.000
_cell.angle_alpha   90.00
_cell.angle_beta   90.00
_cell.angle_gamma   90.00
#
_symmetry.space_group_name_H-M   'P 1'
#
loop_
_entity.id
_entity.type
_entity.pdbx_description
1 polymer ?
#
loop_
_entity_poly.entity_id
_entity_poly.type
_entity_poly.pdbx_seq_one_letter_code
_entity_poly.pdbx_strand_id
1 'polypeptide(L)'
;GDMVTFEISRDVTEGLKRIASETGATMYMVLLAAYTTLLSKYTGQEDIVVGTPIAGRPHADLDNLIGMFVGTLALRNYPAADKSFMEFLYDIKEGTLKALENQDYPFEDLVEKLDVQKDLSRNPLFDTMFVMQNTDHVEIRLSGSELALYSREHVSAKFDLTLNATETERELAFNLQYRTSLFRKDTMERMAAHFTCLLKAVAEQPEQRIGEICILPEQERQLVLHGFNAAEADYPQAK
;
A
#
# COMPACT_ATOMS: atom_id res chain seq x y z
N GLY A 1 14.25 -10.31 -5.06
CA GLY A 1 13.54 -9.03 -4.90
C GLY A 1 14.46 -8.10 -4.16
N ASP A 2 14.02 -6.87 -3.96
CA ASP A 2 14.67 -5.90 -3.09
C ASP A 2 13.58 -5.09 -2.39
N MET A 3 13.94 -4.22 -1.45
CA MET A 3 13.00 -3.47 -0.61
C MET A 3 13.47 -2.03 -0.41
N VAL A 4 12.52 -1.11 -0.35
CA VAL A 4 12.71 0.24 0.17
C VAL A 4 11.94 0.37 1.48
N THR A 5 12.61 0.87 2.52
CA THR A 5 12.02 1.10 3.83
C THR A 5 11.86 2.60 4.07
N PHE A 6 10.75 3.02 4.65
CA PHE A 6 10.51 4.41 5.00
C PHE A 6 9.53 4.52 6.16
N GLU A 7 9.59 5.63 6.89
CA GLU A 7 8.79 5.88 8.08
C GLU A 7 7.97 7.14 7.90
N ILE A 8 6.79 7.16 8.51
CA ILE A 8 5.89 8.29 8.51
C ILE A 8 5.90 8.94 9.89
N SER A 9 6.17 10.24 9.90
CA SER A 9 6.21 11.03 11.12
C SER A 9 4.95 10.83 11.96
N ARG A 10 5.13 10.96 13.27
CA ARG A 10 4.05 10.89 14.25
C ARG A 10 2.85 11.79 13.91
N ASP A 11 3.08 13.02 13.48
CA ASP A 11 2.00 13.98 13.20
C ASP A 11 1.07 13.50 12.08
N VAL A 12 1.65 12.97 10.99
CA VAL A 12 0.89 12.37 9.89
C VAL A 12 0.16 11.12 10.37
N THR A 13 0.84 10.27 11.16
CA THR A 13 0.23 9.07 11.73
C THR A 13 -0.98 9.40 12.61
N GLU A 14 -0.90 10.43 13.46
CA GLU A 14 -2.01 10.89 14.29
C GLU A 14 -3.15 11.48 13.45
N GLY A 15 -2.85 12.18 12.34
CA GLY A 15 -3.86 12.64 11.38
C GLY A 15 -4.61 11.47 10.72
N LEU A 16 -3.90 10.43 10.29
CA LEU A 16 -4.52 9.22 9.73
C LEU A 16 -5.36 8.45 10.77
N LYS A 17 -4.89 8.38 12.03
CA LYS A 17 -5.67 7.79 13.14
C LYS A 17 -6.97 8.55 13.39
N ARG A 18 -6.94 9.88 13.28
CA ARG A 18 -8.13 10.72 13.42
C ARG A 18 -9.14 10.41 12.32
N ILE A 19 -8.70 10.32 11.06
CA ILE A 19 -9.55 9.95 9.92
C ILE A 19 -10.19 8.58 10.15
N ALA A 20 -9.40 7.58 10.57
CA ALA A 20 -9.91 6.25 10.89
C ALA A 20 -11.00 6.32 11.98
N SER A 21 -10.75 7.04 13.07
CA SER A 21 -11.69 7.20 14.18
C SER A 21 -12.98 7.93 13.78
N GLU A 22 -12.89 9.01 12.99
CA GLU A 22 -14.04 9.84 12.59
C GLU A 22 -14.96 9.10 11.60
N THR A 23 -14.39 8.25 10.75
CA THR A 23 -15.13 7.47 9.75
C THR A 23 -15.56 6.08 10.27
N GLY A 24 -15.08 5.70 11.46
CA GLY A 24 -15.20 4.33 11.97
C GLY A 24 -14.55 3.30 11.04
N ALA A 25 -13.53 3.70 10.28
CA ALA A 25 -12.68 2.80 9.49
C ALA A 25 -11.48 2.35 10.33
N THR A 26 -10.79 1.30 9.89
CA THR A 26 -9.53 0.89 10.53
C THR A 26 -8.34 1.57 9.86
N MET A 27 -7.19 1.62 10.56
CA MET A 27 -5.94 2.11 9.95
C MET A 27 -5.60 1.31 8.68
N TYR A 28 -5.86 0.00 8.68
CA TYR A 28 -5.73 -0.83 7.48
C TYR A 28 -6.55 -0.29 6.30
N MET A 29 -7.81 0.08 6.50
CA MET A 29 -8.67 0.62 5.44
C MET A 29 -8.17 1.97 4.93
N VAL A 30 -7.71 2.85 5.83
CA VAL A 30 -7.12 4.15 5.44
C VAL A 30 -5.88 3.97 4.58
N LEU A 31 -4.97 3.09 4.99
CA LEU A 31 -3.74 2.81 4.26
C LEU A 31 -3.99 2.06 2.95
N LEU A 32 -4.97 1.16 2.90
CA LEU A 32 -5.39 0.50 1.66
C LEU A 32 -5.97 1.50 0.66
N ALA A 33 -6.79 2.45 1.13
CA ALA A 33 -7.31 3.54 0.29
C ALA A 33 -6.16 4.39 -0.27
N ALA A 34 -5.22 4.81 0.58
CA ALA A 34 -4.04 5.55 0.14
C ALA A 34 -3.19 4.76 -0.87
N TYR A 35 -2.95 3.48 -0.62
CA TYR A 35 -2.15 2.64 -1.52
C TYR A 35 -2.83 2.47 -2.89
N THR A 36 -4.14 2.23 -2.89
CA THR A 36 -4.93 2.11 -4.12
C THR A 36 -4.93 3.42 -4.91
N THR A 37 -5.05 4.57 -4.23
CA THR A 37 -4.92 5.90 -4.83
C THR A 37 -3.54 6.11 -5.46
N LEU A 38 -2.46 5.71 -4.79
CA LEU A 38 -1.11 5.77 -5.35
C LEU A 38 -1.01 4.96 -6.65
N LEU A 39 -1.49 3.71 -6.64
CA LEU A 39 -1.48 2.84 -7.82
C LEU A 39 -2.28 3.44 -8.98
N SER A 40 -3.44 4.04 -8.70
CA SER A 40 -4.24 4.76 -9.70
C SER A 40 -3.46 5.91 -10.34
N LYS A 41 -2.75 6.73 -9.54
CA LYS A 41 -1.90 7.82 -10.05
C LYS A 41 -0.79 7.34 -10.98
N TYR A 42 -0.18 6.19 -10.67
CA TYR A 42 0.91 5.62 -11.47
C TYR A 42 0.43 4.90 -12.75
N THR A 43 -0.75 4.29 -12.70
CA THR A 43 -1.30 3.50 -13.81
C THR A 43 -2.25 4.29 -14.71
N GLY A 44 -2.83 5.39 -14.21
CA GLY A 44 -3.93 6.10 -14.84
C GLY A 44 -5.25 5.33 -14.82
N GLN A 45 -5.35 4.25 -14.04
CA GLN A 45 -6.52 3.38 -13.97
C GLN A 45 -7.37 3.69 -12.74
N GLU A 46 -8.69 3.57 -12.89
CA GLU A 46 -9.67 3.72 -11.80
C GLU A 46 -10.31 2.38 -11.43
N ASP A 47 -9.72 1.26 -11.83
CA ASP A 47 -10.16 -0.10 -11.50
C ASP A 47 -8.93 -0.89 -11.07
N ILE A 48 -8.73 -0.98 -9.76
CA ILE A 48 -7.50 -1.48 -9.16
C ILE A 48 -7.82 -2.68 -8.27
N VAL A 49 -7.16 -3.80 -8.52
CA VAL A 49 -7.26 -5.00 -7.67
C VAL A 49 -6.00 -5.12 -6.81
N VAL A 50 -6.19 -5.16 -5.49
CA VAL A 50 -5.10 -5.34 -4.52
C VAL A 50 -5.35 -6.62 -3.72
N GLY A 51 -4.34 -7.48 -3.65
CA GLY A 51 -4.36 -8.65 -2.77
C GLY A 51 -4.15 -8.25 -1.31
N THR A 52 -4.79 -8.97 -0.39
CA THR A 52 -4.53 -8.84 1.06
C THR A 52 -4.56 -10.21 1.74
N PRO A 53 -3.61 -10.50 2.64
CA PRO A 53 -3.62 -11.74 3.39
C PRO A 53 -4.62 -11.65 4.54
N ILE A 54 -5.34 -12.74 4.80
CA ILE A 54 -6.19 -12.90 5.98
C ILE A 54 -5.62 -14.02 6.84
N ALA A 55 -5.77 -13.92 8.17
CA ALA A 55 -5.25 -14.93 9.08
C ALA A 55 -5.88 -16.32 8.84
N GLY A 56 -7.12 -16.36 8.33
CA GLY A 56 -7.92 -17.56 8.06
C GLY A 56 -8.11 -18.45 9.28
N ARG A 57 -8.20 -17.81 10.46
CA ARG A 57 -8.53 -18.44 11.75
C ARG A 57 -9.90 -17.91 12.21
N PRO A 58 -11.01 -18.38 11.61
CA PRO A 58 -12.36 -17.89 11.95
C PRO A 58 -12.84 -18.35 13.34
N HIS A 59 -12.22 -19.40 13.90
CA HIS A 59 -12.55 -19.94 15.22
C HIS A 59 -11.41 -19.72 16.22
N ALA A 60 -11.74 -19.26 17.42
CA ALA A 60 -10.78 -19.01 18.49
C ALA A 60 -9.94 -20.26 18.87
N ASP A 61 -10.49 -21.46 18.70
CA ASP A 61 -9.76 -22.72 18.92
C ASP A 61 -8.57 -22.89 17.97
N LEU A 62 -8.57 -22.18 16.84
CA LEU A 62 -7.49 -22.21 15.85
C LEU A 62 -6.37 -21.23 16.18
N ASP A 63 -6.55 -20.27 17.09
CA ASP A 63 -5.59 -19.18 17.33
C ASP A 63 -4.20 -19.71 17.75
N ASN A 64 -4.17 -20.77 18.56
CA ASN A 64 -2.93 -21.35 19.08
C ASN A 64 -2.40 -22.55 18.27
N LEU A 65 -3.02 -22.88 17.13
CA LEU A 65 -2.59 -24.00 16.31
C LEU A 65 -1.46 -23.60 15.34
N ILE A 66 -0.42 -24.42 15.28
CA ILE A 66 0.64 -24.27 14.29
C ILE A 66 0.18 -24.96 13.00
N GLY A 67 -0.02 -24.17 11.94
CA GLY A 67 -0.49 -24.67 10.63
C GLY A 67 -0.65 -23.54 9.61
N MET A 68 -0.88 -23.91 8.34
CA MET A 68 -1.11 -22.97 7.25
C MET A 68 -2.60 -22.62 7.17
N PHE A 69 -2.96 -21.48 7.74
CA PHE A 69 -4.33 -20.95 7.75
C PHE A 69 -4.50 -19.68 6.92
N VAL A 70 -3.41 -19.06 6.49
CA VAL A 70 -3.45 -17.76 5.80
C VAL A 70 -4.17 -17.89 4.46
N GLY A 71 -5.31 -17.21 4.35
CA GLY A 71 -6.03 -17.03 3.10
C GLY A 71 -5.62 -15.75 2.39
N THR A 72 -6.12 -15.54 1.17
CA THR A 72 -5.89 -14.31 0.41
C THR A 72 -7.20 -13.80 -0.16
N LEU A 73 -7.46 -12.50 0.01
CA LEU A 73 -8.58 -11.80 -0.60
C LEU A 73 -8.08 -10.88 -1.72
N ALA A 74 -8.82 -10.82 -2.83
CA ALA A 74 -8.62 -9.84 -3.88
C ALA A 74 -9.66 -8.72 -3.73
N LEU A 75 -9.20 -7.51 -3.42
CA LEU A 75 -10.05 -6.34 -3.22
C LEU A 75 -10.01 -5.48 -4.49
N ARG A 76 -11.12 -5.44 -5.23
CA ARG A 76 -11.31 -4.60 -6.43
C ARG A 76 -11.94 -3.27 -6.04
N ASN A 77 -11.22 -2.19 -6.27
CA ASN A 77 -11.52 -0.85 -5.78
C ASN A 77 -11.53 0.16 -6.94
N TYR A 78 -12.32 1.23 -6.78
CA TYR A 78 -12.50 2.24 -7.82
C TYR A 78 -12.13 3.65 -7.34
N PRO A 79 -10.82 4.01 -7.31
CA PRO A 79 -10.33 5.33 -6.89
C PRO A 79 -10.61 6.41 -7.94
N ALA A 80 -11.88 6.72 -8.17
CA ALA A 80 -12.30 7.71 -9.17
C ALA A 80 -11.75 9.10 -8.85
N ALA A 81 -11.23 9.80 -9.86
CA ALA A 81 -10.51 11.06 -9.68
C ALA A 81 -11.37 12.20 -9.11
N ASP A 82 -12.68 12.15 -9.30
CA ASP A 82 -13.65 13.17 -8.87
C ASP A 82 -14.13 12.99 -7.42
N LYS A 83 -13.94 11.81 -6.83
CA LYS A 83 -14.27 11.51 -5.42
C LYS A 83 -13.27 12.17 -4.48
N SER A 84 -13.75 12.62 -3.33
CA SER A 84 -12.87 12.95 -2.20
C SER A 84 -12.20 11.69 -1.65
N PHE A 85 -11.07 11.85 -0.97
CA PHE A 85 -10.45 10.72 -0.29
C PHE A 85 -11.38 10.12 0.77
N MET A 86 -12.18 10.94 1.45
CA MET A 86 -13.19 10.47 2.42
C MET A 86 -14.29 9.62 1.76
N GLU A 87 -14.85 10.06 0.64
CA GLU A 87 -15.84 9.29 -0.11
C GLU A 87 -15.28 7.93 -0.54
N PHE A 88 -14.05 7.91 -1.04
CA PHE A 88 -13.39 6.67 -1.41
C PHE A 88 -13.05 5.77 -0.21
N LEU A 89 -12.70 6.35 0.95
CA LEU A 89 -12.49 5.60 2.18
C LEU A 89 -13.78 4.89 2.65
N TYR A 90 -14.95 5.52 2.49
CA TYR A 90 -16.23 4.87 2.75
C TYR A 90 -16.45 3.66 1.82
N ASP A 91 -16.14 3.79 0.53
CA ASP A 91 -16.22 2.67 -0.42
C ASP A 91 -15.26 1.53 -0.04
N ILE A 92 -14.03 1.87 0.34
CA ILE A 92 -13.02 0.90 0.79
C ILE A 92 -13.49 0.17 2.05
N LYS A 93 -14.07 0.89 3.01
CA LYS A 93 -14.62 0.30 4.24
C LYS A 93 -15.72 -0.72 3.91
N GLU A 94 -16.73 -0.31 3.14
CA GLU A 94 -17.85 -1.18 2.75
C GLU A 94 -17.37 -2.39 1.94
N GLY A 95 -16.48 -2.20 0.97
CA GLY A 95 -15.92 -3.27 0.15
C GLY A 95 -15.08 -4.26 0.96
N THR A 96 -14.25 -3.75 1.87
CA THR A 96 -13.40 -4.57 2.75
C THR A 96 -14.25 -5.40 3.71
N LEU A 97 -15.29 -4.82 4.33
CA LEU A 97 -16.17 -5.56 5.23
C LEU A 97 -16.91 -6.70 4.51
N LYS A 98 -17.47 -6.43 3.32
CA LYS A 98 -18.12 -7.46 2.50
C LYS A 98 -17.17 -8.57 2.07
N ALA A 99 -15.92 -8.22 1.76
CA ALA A 99 -14.90 -9.23 1.43
C ALA A 99 -14.55 -10.09 2.65
N LEU A 100 -14.44 -9.49 3.84
CA LEU A 100 -14.20 -10.20 5.10
C LEU A 100 -15.38 -11.09 5.52
N GLU A 101 -16.62 -10.70 5.24
CA GLU A 101 -17.81 -11.54 5.44
C GLU A 101 -17.79 -12.83 4.58
N ASN A 102 -17.06 -12.81 3.46
CA ASN A 102 -16.94 -13.93 2.53
C ASN A 102 -15.53 -14.55 2.53
N GLN A 103 -14.78 -14.35 3.61
CA GLN A 103 -13.37 -14.72 3.69
C GLN A 103 -13.09 -16.22 3.61
N ASP A 104 -14.10 -17.05 3.89
CA ASP A 104 -14.01 -18.51 3.85
C ASP A 104 -14.02 -19.07 2.42
N TYR A 105 -14.29 -18.22 1.42
CA TYR A 105 -14.26 -18.64 0.02
C TYR A 105 -12.81 -18.75 -0.47
N PRO A 106 -12.34 -19.96 -0.90
CA PRO A 106 -10.96 -20.15 -1.31
C PRO A 106 -10.59 -19.28 -2.52
N PHE A 107 -9.40 -18.70 -2.48
CA PHE A 107 -8.90 -17.85 -3.57
C PHE A 107 -8.74 -18.63 -4.87
N GLU A 108 -8.28 -19.88 -4.77
CA GLU A 108 -8.09 -20.78 -5.90
C GLU A 108 -9.42 -21.05 -6.61
N ASP A 109 -10.49 -21.30 -5.85
CA ASP A 109 -11.84 -21.51 -6.39
C ASP A 109 -12.36 -20.25 -7.09
N LEU A 110 -12.03 -19.05 -6.57
CA LEU A 110 -12.38 -17.78 -7.21
C LEU A 110 -11.70 -17.63 -8.56
N VAL A 111 -10.41 -17.92 -8.63
CA VAL A 111 -9.63 -17.87 -9.87
C VAL A 111 -10.20 -18.85 -10.90
N GLU A 112 -10.54 -20.07 -10.50
CA GLU A 112 -11.15 -21.07 -11.38
C GLU A 112 -12.53 -20.63 -11.90
N LYS A 113 -13.37 -20.07 -11.03
CA LYS A 113 -14.72 -19.63 -11.40
C LYS A 113 -14.72 -18.43 -12.34
N LEU A 114 -13.74 -17.54 -12.22
CA LEU A 114 -13.60 -16.35 -13.08
C LEU A 114 -13.04 -16.70 -14.47
N ASP A 115 -12.58 -17.94 -14.69
CA ASP A 115 -11.99 -18.43 -15.95
C ASP A 115 -10.92 -17.48 -16.52
N VAL A 116 -10.08 -16.94 -15.63
CA VAL A 116 -9.00 -16.03 -16.04
C VAL A 116 -7.91 -16.83 -16.73
N GLN A 117 -7.42 -16.33 -17.87
CA GLN A 117 -6.32 -16.97 -18.58
C GLN A 117 -5.09 -17.12 -17.67
N LYS A 118 -4.69 -18.37 -17.41
CA LYS A 118 -3.50 -18.67 -16.62
C LYS A 118 -2.26 -18.33 -17.43
N ASP A 119 -1.59 -17.23 -17.07
CA ASP A 119 -0.25 -16.90 -17.53
C ASP A 119 0.75 -17.22 -16.40
N LEU A 120 1.66 -18.17 -16.64
CA LEU A 120 2.67 -18.59 -15.64
C LEU A 120 3.66 -17.48 -15.28
N SER A 121 3.73 -16.40 -16.06
CA SER A 121 4.57 -15.24 -15.79
C SER A 121 3.93 -14.21 -14.86
N ARG A 122 2.62 -14.34 -14.57
CA ARG A 122 1.84 -13.36 -13.79
C ARG A 122 1.02 -14.02 -12.70
N ASN A 123 0.58 -13.19 -11.76
CA ASN A 123 -0.41 -13.61 -10.78
C ASN A 123 -1.81 -13.51 -11.41
N PRO A 124 -2.75 -14.42 -11.08
CA PRO A 124 -3.98 -14.57 -11.84
C PRO A 124 -4.98 -13.42 -11.70
N LEU A 125 -4.98 -12.68 -10.58
CA LEU A 125 -5.97 -11.62 -10.31
C LEU A 125 -5.37 -10.27 -9.90
N PHE A 126 -4.19 -10.25 -9.29
CA PHE A 126 -3.54 -9.03 -8.84
C PHE A 126 -2.02 -9.19 -8.84
N ASP A 127 -1.32 -8.15 -9.26
CA ASP A 127 0.15 -8.12 -9.28
C ASP A 127 0.74 -7.47 -8.03
N THR A 128 -0.11 -6.87 -7.19
CA THR A 128 0.27 -6.10 -6.01
C THR A 128 -0.48 -6.55 -4.75
N MET A 129 0.23 -6.54 -3.62
CA MET A 129 -0.31 -6.93 -2.32
C MET A 129 -0.10 -5.83 -1.27
N PHE A 130 -1.11 -5.61 -0.44
CA PHE A 130 -1.02 -4.76 0.74
C PHE A 130 -1.14 -5.61 2.00
N VAL A 131 -0.21 -5.42 2.93
CA VAL A 131 -0.16 -6.17 4.19
C VAL A 131 -0.03 -5.17 5.32
N MET A 132 -0.85 -5.31 6.37
CA MET A 132 -0.64 -4.57 7.61
C MET A 132 -0.39 -5.57 8.73
N GLN A 133 0.70 -5.37 9.45
CA GLN A 133 1.05 -6.13 10.64
C GLN A 133 0.83 -5.24 11.85
N ASN A 134 -0.01 -5.70 12.77
CA ASN A 134 -0.07 -5.15 14.11
C ASN A 134 1.00 -5.87 14.92
N THR A 135 2.09 -5.18 15.24
CA THR A 135 3.20 -5.81 15.96
C THR A 135 2.91 -5.76 17.45
N ASP A 136 2.36 -6.84 17.99
CA ASP A 136 2.65 -7.20 19.37
C ASP A 136 4.11 -7.66 19.40
N HIS A 137 5.02 -6.74 19.68
CA HIS A 137 6.43 -7.08 19.86
C HIS A 137 6.54 -8.04 21.05
N VAL A 138 6.60 -9.35 20.77
CA VAL A 138 7.03 -10.33 21.77
C VAL A 138 8.53 -10.17 21.92
N GLU A 139 8.96 -9.30 22.84
CA GLU A 139 10.34 -9.29 23.30
C GLU A 139 10.62 -10.61 24.01
N ILE A 140 11.22 -11.57 23.30
CA ILE A 140 11.69 -12.82 23.90
C ILE A 140 12.97 -12.50 24.68
N ARG A 141 12.82 -12.14 25.96
CA ARG A 141 13.96 -11.98 26.88
C ARG A 141 14.32 -13.34 27.47
N LEU A 142 15.41 -13.95 26.99
CA LEU A 142 16.03 -15.09 27.68
C LEU A 142 16.86 -14.56 28.86
N SER A 143 16.68 -15.14 30.05
CA SER A 143 17.43 -14.74 31.24
C SER A 143 18.93 -14.91 31.03
N GLY A 144 19.67 -13.80 30.92
CA GLY A 144 21.13 -13.79 30.78
C GLY A 144 21.66 -13.75 29.34
N SER A 145 20.82 -13.54 28.32
CA SER A 145 21.29 -13.36 26.93
C SER A 145 20.35 -12.48 26.11
N GLU A 146 20.92 -11.55 25.34
CA GLU A 146 20.18 -10.77 24.36
C GLU A 146 19.97 -11.59 23.09
N LEU A 147 18.72 -11.84 22.72
CA LEU A 147 18.34 -12.38 21.43
C LEU A 147 18.13 -11.21 20.47
N ALA A 148 19.02 -11.08 19.48
CA ALA A 148 18.79 -10.19 18.35
C ALA A 148 18.35 -11.03 17.13
N LEU A 149 17.24 -10.63 16.50
CA LEU A 149 16.85 -11.19 15.20
C LEU A 149 17.90 -10.76 14.16
N TYR A 150 18.55 -11.75 13.53
CA TYR A 150 19.45 -11.47 12.43
C TYR A 150 18.63 -11.13 11.18
N SER A 151 18.78 -9.92 10.65
CA SER A 151 18.08 -9.53 9.42
C SER A 151 18.62 -10.36 8.26
N ARG A 152 17.73 -11.07 7.57
CA ARG A 152 18.10 -11.84 6.37
C ARG A 152 18.32 -10.87 5.22
N GLU A 153 19.50 -10.90 4.60
CA GLU A 153 19.84 -10.07 3.43
C GLU A 153 19.00 -10.39 2.18
N HIS A 154 18.33 -11.55 2.14
CA HIS A 154 17.56 -11.98 0.97
C HIS A 154 16.08 -11.60 1.05
N VAL A 155 15.71 -10.51 0.37
CA VAL A 155 14.32 -10.15 0.10
C VAL A 155 13.78 -10.98 -1.08
N SER A 156 12.82 -11.87 -0.79
CA SER A 156 12.11 -12.63 -1.82
C SER A 156 10.78 -11.94 -2.14
N ALA A 157 10.69 -11.31 -3.32
CA ALA A 157 9.45 -10.71 -3.80
C ALA A 157 8.56 -11.81 -4.42
N LYS A 158 7.40 -12.07 -3.80
CA LYS A 158 6.40 -13.04 -4.29
C LYS A 158 5.46 -12.43 -5.33
N PHE A 159 5.14 -11.15 -5.15
CA PHE A 159 4.36 -10.32 -6.07
C PHE A 159 5.27 -9.30 -6.75
N ASP A 160 4.75 -8.58 -7.74
CA ASP A 160 5.52 -7.54 -8.42
C ASP A 160 5.80 -6.38 -7.46
N LEU A 161 4.80 -6.02 -6.65
CA LEU A 161 4.89 -5.08 -5.54
C LEU A 161 4.22 -5.64 -4.29
N THR A 162 4.81 -5.41 -3.13
CA THR A 162 4.18 -5.68 -1.83
C THR A 162 4.50 -4.56 -0.86
N LEU A 163 3.49 -3.80 -0.46
CA LEU A 163 3.62 -2.78 0.57
C LEU A 163 3.22 -3.39 1.92
N ASN A 164 4.18 -3.49 2.84
CA ASN A 164 3.92 -3.90 4.21
C ASN A 164 3.92 -2.66 5.09
N ALA A 165 2.86 -2.48 5.86
CA ALA A 165 2.74 -1.47 6.89
C ALA A 165 2.87 -2.11 8.26
N THR A 166 3.65 -1.48 9.13
CA THR A 166 3.79 -1.86 10.54
C THR A 166 3.43 -0.65 11.38
N GLU A 167 2.44 -0.81 12.24
CA GLU A 167 2.10 0.20 13.24
C GLU A 167 2.90 -0.06 14.52
N THR A 168 3.75 0.90 14.88
CA THR A 168 4.39 0.97 16.20
C THR A 168 3.60 1.94 17.08
N GLU A 169 3.98 2.12 18.35
CA GLU A 169 3.17 2.87 19.33
C GLU A 169 2.68 4.25 18.82
N ARG A 170 3.47 4.96 17.99
CA ARG A 170 3.13 6.30 17.49
C ARG A 170 3.49 6.58 16.03
N GLU A 171 4.08 5.62 15.34
CA GLU A 171 4.61 5.81 13.99
C GLU A 171 4.18 4.66 13.08
N LEU A 172 4.18 4.93 11.77
CA LEU A 172 3.97 3.91 10.76
C LEU A 172 5.29 3.69 10.03
N ALA A 173 5.77 2.46 10.05
CA ALA A 173 6.90 2.01 9.26
C ALA A 173 6.40 1.22 8.06
N PHE A 174 7.05 1.42 6.91
CA PHE A 174 6.68 0.76 5.66
C PHE A 174 7.87 0.07 5.02
N ASN A 175 7.57 -1.08 4.43
CA ASN A 175 8.50 -1.90 3.68
C ASN A 175 7.90 -2.19 2.30
N LEU A 176 8.37 -1.47 1.28
CA LEU A 176 7.97 -1.65 -0.11
C LEU A 176 8.88 -2.67 -0.78
N GLN A 177 8.42 -3.91 -0.89
CA GLN A 177 9.12 -5.00 -1.57
C GLN A 177 8.76 -5.01 -3.05
N TYR A 178 9.74 -5.28 -3.90
CA TYR A 178 9.55 -5.26 -5.34
C TYR A 178 10.41 -6.30 -6.08
N ARG A 179 9.94 -6.68 -7.27
CA ARG A 179 10.68 -7.56 -8.17
C ARG A 179 11.71 -6.74 -8.95
N THR A 180 13.00 -6.99 -8.71
CA THR A 180 14.13 -6.26 -9.35
C THR A 180 14.24 -6.48 -10.86
N SER A 181 13.59 -7.53 -11.39
CA SER A 181 13.48 -7.73 -12.84
C SER A 181 12.48 -6.77 -13.51
N LEU A 182 11.61 -6.11 -12.74
CA LEU A 182 10.60 -5.17 -13.23
C LEU A 182 10.90 -3.73 -12.82
N PHE A 183 11.40 -3.53 -11.61
CA PHE A 183 11.62 -2.20 -11.05
C PHE A 183 13.07 -1.95 -10.69
N ARG A 184 13.53 -0.73 -10.98
CA ARG A 184 14.80 -0.20 -10.49
C ARG A 184 14.61 0.38 -9.10
N LYS A 185 15.68 0.34 -8.30
CA LYS A 185 15.69 0.85 -6.92
C LYS A 185 15.29 2.33 -6.85
N ASP A 186 15.83 3.17 -7.72
CA ASP A 186 15.53 4.60 -7.76
C ASP A 186 14.04 4.88 -8.03
N THR A 187 13.38 4.05 -8.86
CA THR A 187 11.94 4.14 -9.09
C THR A 187 11.13 3.83 -7.83
N MET A 188 11.56 2.84 -7.06
CA MET A 188 10.88 2.43 -5.84
C MET A 188 11.11 3.43 -4.69
N GLU A 189 12.29 4.04 -4.63
CA GLU A 189 12.59 5.14 -3.71
C GLU A 189 11.70 6.37 -4.01
N ARG A 190 11.52 6.73 -5.29
CA ARG A 190 10.56 7.77 -5.68
C ARG A 190 9.12 7.39 -5.32
N MET A 191 8.71 6.15 -5.56
CA MET A 191 7.36 5.68 -5.21
C MET A 191 7.10 5.74 -3.70
N ALA A 192 8.10 5.40 -2.86
CA ALA A 192 8.02 5.56 -1.42
C ALA A 192 7.90 7.03 -0.99
N ALA A 193 8.66 7.94 -1.62
CA ALA A 193 8.53 9.38 -1.39
C ALA A 193 7.14 9.90 -1.80
N HIS A 194 6.61 9.43 -2.93
CA HIS A 194 5.26 9.80 -3.40
C HIS A 194 4.19 9.34 -2.44
N PHE A 195 4.31 8.12 -1.92
CA PHE A 195 3.39 7.59 -0.93
C PHE A 195 3.44 8.40 0.37
N THR A 196 4.64 8.81 0.80
CA THR A 196 4.82 9.69 1.96
C THR A 196 4.11 11.04 1.76
N CYS A 197 4.28 11.67 0.59
CA CYS A 197 3.58 12.91 0.24
C CYS A 197 2.06 12.73 0.19
N LEU A 198 1.58 11.62 -0.37
CA LEU A 198 0.16 11.27 -0.41
C LEU A 198 -0.42 11.14 0.99
N LEU A 199 0.22 10.38 1.89
CA LEU A 199 -0.24 10.21 3.27
C LEU A 199 -0.28 11.54 4.03
N LYS A 200 0.71 12.41 3.81
CA LYS A 200 0.72 13.76 4.38
C LYS A 200 -0.45 14.60 3.87
N ALA A 201 -0.67 14.63 2.56
CA ALA A 201 -1.76 15.38 1.96
C ALA A 201 -3.14 14.92 2.47
N VAL A 202 -3.33 13.60 2.57
CA VAL A 202 -4.56 13.00 3.12
C VAL A 202 -4.75 13.35 4.60
N ALA A 203 -3.69 13.30 5.41
CA ALA A 203 -3.77 13.65 6.83
C ALA A 203 -4.11 15.13 7.07
N GLU A 204 -3.72 16.02 6.16
CA GLU A 204 -3.99 17.46 6.24
C GLU A 204 -5.35 17.85 5.63
N GLN A 205 -5.74 17.23 4.50
CA GLN A 205 -6.92 17.60 3.71
C GLN A 205 -7.67 16.36 3.19
N PRO A 206 -8.35 15.58 4.05
CA PRO A 206 -9.01 14.34 3.65
C PRO A 206 -10.22 14.56 2.71
N GLU A 207 -10.78 15.76 2.66
CA GLU A 207 -11.85 16.12 1.72
C GLU A 207 -11.36 16.47 0.31
N GLN A 208 -10.03 16.48 0.09
CA GLN A 208 -9.47 16.73 -1.23
C GLN A 208 -9.83 15.61 -2.21
N ARG A 209 -10.13 15.99 -3.46
CA ARG A 209 -10.39 15.04 -4.54
C ARG A 209 -9.15 14.24 -4.90
N ILE A 210 -9.33 12.94 -5.14
CA ILE A 210 -8.24 12.01 -5.51
C ILE A 210 -7.43 12.54 -6.69
N GLY A 211 -8.09 13.05 -7.73
CA GLY A 211 -7.45 13.61 -8.92
C GLY A 211 -6.54 14.81 -8.62
N GLU A 212 -6.87 15.60 -7.60
CA GLU A 212 -6.19 16.84 -7.23
C GLU A 212 -5.06 16.64 -6.21
N ILE A 213 -5.02 15.50 -5.51
CA ILE A 213 -3.95 15.21 -4.56
C ILE A 213 -2.60 15.19 -5.27
N CYS A 214 -1.71 16.07 -4.83
CA CYS A 214 -0.33 16.14 -5.30
C CYS A 214 0.52 15.11 -4.55
N ILE A 215 1.11 14.18 -5.29
CA ILE A 215 1.99 13.14 -4.73
C ILE A 215 3.48 13.47 -4.91
N LEU A 216 3.81 14.55 -5.62
CA LEU A 216 5.21 14.89 -5.92
C LEU A 216 5.87 15.61 -4.74
N PRO A 217 7.05 15.16 -4.29
CA PRO A 217 7.90 15.94 -3.40
C PRO A 217 8.25 17.28 -4.06
N GLU A 218 8.45 18.32 -3.25
CA GLU A 218 8.71 19.67 -3.77
C GLU A 218 9.93 19.72 -4.70
N GLN A 219 11.00 18.98 -4.38
CA GLN A 219 12.20 18.92 -5.22
C GLN A 219 11.92 18.31 -6.61
N GLU A 220 11.10 17.26 -6.65
CA GLU A 220 10.70 16.62 -7.91
C GLU A 220 9.77 17.52 -8.70
N ARG A 221 8.84 18.20 -8.03
CA ARG A 221 7.98 19.21 -8.67
C ARG A 221 8.79 20.34 -9.30
N GLN A 222 9.81 20.86 -8.61
CA GLN A 222 10.70 21.89 -9.15
C GLN A 222 11.48 21.37 -10.37
N LEU A 223 11.97 20.13 -10.34
CA LEU A 223 12.65 19.51 -11.47
C LEU A 223 11.72 19.35 -12.69
N VAL A 224 10.49 18.92 -12.48
CA VAL A 224 9.48 18.77 -13.55
C VAL A 224 9.09 20.12 -14.13
N LEU A 225 8.88 21.13 -13.29
CA LEU A 225 8.44 22.46 -13.74
C LEU A 225 9.56 23.26 -14.41
N HIS A 226 10.79 23.20 -13.89
CA HIS A 226 11.87 24.09 -14.28
C HIS A 226 13.11 23.38 -14.85
N GLY A 227 13.40 22.15 -14.42
CA GLY A 227 14.59 21.41 -14.86
C GLY A 227 14.45 20.82 -16.27
N PHE A 228 13.36 20.11 -16.54
CA PHE A 228 13.12 19.51 -17.86
C PHE A 228 12.53 20.49 -18.89
N ASN A 229 11.89 21.56 -18.42
CA ASN A 229 11.27 22.59 -19.25
C ASN A 229 12.13 23.84 -19.40
N ALA A 230 13.45 23.75 -19.15
CA ALA A 230 14.39 24.84 -19.40
C ALA A 230 14.50 25.12 -20.92
N ALA A 231 13.53 25.87 -21.44
CA ALA A 231 13.37 26.21 -22.85
C ALA A 231 13.78 27.67 -23.14
N GLU A 232 14.60 28.28 -22.29
CA GLU A 232 15.27 29.54 -22.62
C GLU A 232 16.34 29.28 -23.68
N ALA A 233 15.91 29.33 -24.95
CA ALA A 233 16.78 29.42 -26.10
C ALA A 233 16.57 30.78 -26.75
N ASP A 234 17.66 31.49 -27.01
CA ASP A 234 17.63 32.79 -27.69
C ASP A 234 17.33 32.54 -29.17
N TYR A 235 16.08 32.73 -29.57
CA TYR A 235 15.65 32.52 -30.96
C TYR A 235 15.96 33.79 -31.77
N PRO A 236 16.62 33.68 -32.94
CA PRO A 236 16.88 34.84 -33.78
C PRO A 236 15.55 35.47 -34.21
N GLN A 237 15.34 36.73 -33.80
CA GLN A 237 14.19 37.52 -34.26
C GLN A 237 14.36 37.79 -35.75
N ALA A 238 13.40 37.30 -36.55
CA ALA A 238 13.38 37.54 -37.98
C ALA A 238 13.32 39.06 -38.25
N LYS A 239 14.26 39.54 -39.09
CA LYS A 239 14.29 40.91 -39.60
C LYS A 239 13.19 41.14 -40.63
#